data_AF-A0A5S3P7E4-F1
#
_entry.id   AF-A0A5S3P7E4-F1
#
_cell.length_a   1.000
_cell.length_b   1.000
_cell.length_c   1.000
_cell.angle_alpha   90.00
_cell.angle_beta   90.00
_cell.angle_gamma   90.00
#
_symmetry.space_group_name_H-M   'P 1'
#
loop_
_entity.id
_entity.type
_entity.pdbx_description
1 polymer ?
#
loop_
_entity_poly.entity_id
_entity_poly.type
_entity_poly.pdbx_seq_one_letter_code
_entity_poly.pdbx_strand_id
1 'polypeptide(L)'
;MLPALIVVLWVLVIFNTKYRTCVRLENGANLGYEAVFDLSRPYFKPIAVPRLQDGTPIVRDRLWSIKVTSTTIYGLSMARAGVAHDYRFAWRSDVGLVLETENPDGYERLVAEAGHANWDIEYNNIGTGALLNIVTSRSDFDVGRCPTTLITW
;
A
#
# COMPACT_ATOMS: atom_id res chain seq x y z
N MET A 1 -16.88 -25.05 25.79
CA MET A 1 -15.86 -23.98 25.78
C MET A 1 -14.69 -24.27 24.83
N LEU A 2 -14.17 -25.51 24.77
CA LEU A 2 -13.10 -25.91 23.83
C LEU A 2 -13.37 -25.64 22.32
N PRO A 3 -14.56 -25.91 21.75
CA PRO A 3 -14.78 -25.71 20.31
C PRO A 3 -14.79 -24.23 19.90
N ALA A 4 -15.29 -23.34 20.77
CA ALA A 4 -15.27 -21.90 20.51
C ALA A 4 -13.83 -21.35 20.46
N LEU A 5 -12.95 -21.85 21.33
CA LEU A 5 -11.54 -21.44 21.38
C LEU A 5 -10.79 -21.86 20.11
N ILE A 6 -11.07 -23.06 19.59
CA ILE A 6 -10.49 -23.55 18.33
C ILE A 6 -10.95 -22.69 17.15
N VAL A 7 -12.24 -22.33 17.09
CA VAL A 7 -12.78 -21.47 16.03
C VAL A 7 -12.15 -20.08 16.09
N VAL A 8 -12.02 -19.48 17.29
CA VAL A 8 -11.36 -18.19 17.48
C VAL A 8 -9.90 -18.24 17.03
N LEU A 9 -9.16 -19.27 17.43
CA LEU A 9 -7.76 -19.45 17.03
C LEU A 9 -7.63 -19.60 15.51
N TRP A 10 -8.50 -20.38 14.87
CA TRP A 10 -8.53 -20.54 13.41
C TRP A 10 -8.78 -19.23 12.68
N VAL A 11 -9.76 -18.45 13.14
CA VAL A 11 -10.06 -17.13 12.58
C VAL A 11 -8.85 -16.20 12.70
N LEU A 12 -8.19 -16.17 13.86
CA LEU A 12 -6.98 -15.37 14.07
C LEU A 12 -5.84 -15.79 13.14
N VAL A 13 -5.62 -17.09 12.94
CA VAL A 13 -4.57 -17.61 12.05
C VAL A 13 -4.85 -17.25 10.58
N ILE A 14 -6.09 -17.40 10.13
CA ILE A 14 -6.51 -17.05 8.76
C ILE A 14 -6.37 -15.54 8.54
N PHE A 15 -6.89 -14.73 9.46
CA PHE A 15 -6.78 -13.27 9.38
C PHE A 15 -5.32 -12.84 9.35
N ASN A 16 -4.50 -13.35 10.26
CA ASN A 16 -3.08 -13.03 10.31
C ASN A 16 -2.36 -13.44 9.03
N THR A 17 -2.71 -14.59 8.44
CA THR A 17 -2.11 -15.04 7.17
C THR A 17 -2.51 -14.10 6.03
N LYS A 18 -3.79 -13.76 5.90
CA LYS A 18 -4.33 -12.91 4.83
C LYS A 18 -3.77 -11.48 4.90
N TYR A 19 -3.73 -10.89 6.09
CA TYR A 19 -3.36 -9.48 6.26
C TYR A 19 -1.84 -9.26 6.45
N ARG A 20 -1.05 -10.33 6.56
CA ARG A 20 0.42 -10.27 6.44
C ARG A 20 0.92 -10.51 5.03
N THR A 21 0.05 -10.89 4.10
CA THR A 21 0.40 -11.04 2.70
C THR A 21 0.88 -9.70 2.14
N CYS A 22 2.03 -9.75 1.48
CA CYS A 22 2.58 -8.63 0.75
C CYS A 22 3.17 -9.10 -0.58
N VAL A 23 3.37 -8.15 -1.47
CA VAL A 23 4.00 -8.36 -2.77
C VAL A 23 5.21 -7.46 -2.89
N ARG A 24 6.34 -8.03 -3.28
CA ARG A 24 7.54 -7.26 -3.58
C ARG A 24 7.36 -6.56 -4.93
N LEU A 25 7.60 -5.26 -4.95
CA LEU A 25 7.55 -4.41 -6.14
C LEU A 25 8.95 -4.30 -6.75
N GLU A 26 9.02 -4.00 -8.05
CA GLU A 26 10.30 -3.90 -8.79
C GLU A 26 11.22 -2.81 -8.25
N ASN A 27 10.66 -1.71 -7.76
CA ASN A 27 11.40 -0.63 -7.12
C ASN A 27 11.89 -0.93 -5.69
N GLY A 28 11.75 -2.19 -5.25
CA GLY A 28 12.26 -2.67 -3.96
C GLY A 28 11.37 -2.37 -2.75
N ALA A 29 10.26 -1.66 -2.93
CA ALA A 29 9.21 -1.53 -1.94
C ALA A 29 8.31 -2.77 -1.88
N ASN A 30 7.47 -2.85 -0.86
CA ASN A 30 6.45 -3.89 -0.72
C ASN A 30 5.05 -3.26 -0.76
N LEU A 31 4.09 -3.91 -1.41
CA LEU A 31 2.68 -3.58 -1.30
C LEU A 31 2.01 -4.59 -0.36
N GLY A 32 1.38 -4.13 0.71
CA GLY A 32 0.71 -5.01 1.67
C GLY A 32 -0.22 -4.25 2.60
N TYR A 33 -0.98 -4.94 3.44
CA TYR A 33 -1.86 -4.27 4.40
C TYR A 33 -1.07 -3.49 5.45
N GLU A 34 -1.55 -2.31 5.84
CA GLU A 34 -0.93 -1.46 6.86
C GLU A 34 -0.90 -2.14 8.24
N ALA A 35 -2.02 -2.73 8.62
CA ALA A 35 -2.21 -3.49 9.85
C ALA A 35 -3.07 -4.73 9.61
N VAL A 36 -3.07 -5.66 10.56
CA VAL A 36 -4.03 -6.78 10.58
C VAL A 36 -5.42 -6.28 11.00
N PHE A 37 -5.46 -5.39 11.99
CA PHE A 37 -6.67 -4.72 12.46
C PHE A 37 -6.48 -3.20 12.43
N ASP A 38 -7.45 -2.49 11.84
CA ASP A 38 -7.43 -1.03 11.78
C ASP A 38 -8.64 -0.47 12.54
N LEU A 39 -8.41 -0.01 13.77
CA LEU A 39 -9.45 0.52 14.65
C LEU A 39 -9.90 1.93 14.25
N SER A 40 -9.12 2.62 13.41
CA SER A 40 -9.44 3.94 12.87
C SER A 40 -10.56 3.88 11.81
N ARG A 41 -10.82 2.69 11.27
CA ARG A 41 -11.70 2.48 10.11
C ARG A 41 -13.02 1.81 10.44
N PRO A 42 -14.08 2.17 9.71
CA PRO A 42 -15.32 1.41 9.72
C PRO A 42 -15.04 -0.08 9.43
N TYR A 43 -15.66 -0.95 10.23
CA TYR A 43 -15.61 -2.41 10.07
C TYR A 43 -14.22 -3.04 10.22
N PHE A 44 -13.27 -2.38 10.87
CA PHE A 44 -11.92 -2.90 11.14
C PHE A 44 -11.15 -3.31 9.88
N LYS A 45 -11.54 -2.78 8.71
CA LYS A 45 -11.00 -3.21 7.43
C LYS A 45 -9.65 -2.54 7.18
N PRO A 46 -8.53 -3.28 7.17
CA PRO A 46 -7.23 -2.69 6.88
C PRO A 46 -7.13 -2.30 5.41
N ILE A 47 -6.27 -1.34 5.12
CA ILE A 47 -5.93 -0.94 3.76
C ILE A 47 -4.56 -1.42 3.33
N ALA A 48 -4.40 -1.61 2.02
CA ALA A 48 -3.10 -1.83 1.43
C ALA A 48 -2.35 -0.50 1.27
N VAL A 49 -1.05 -0.51 1.56
CA VAL A 49 -0.14 0.62 1.46
C VAL A 49 1.20 0.14 0.91
N PRO A 50 1.96 0.98 0.16
CA PRO A 50 3.35 0.75 -0.13
C PRO A 50 4.16 0.92 1.16
N ARG A 51 5.15 0.05 1.33
CA ARG A 51 5.94 -0.09 2.55
C ARG A 51 7.40 -0.28 2.19
N LEU A 52 8.26 0.13 3.11
CA LEU A 52 9.67 -0.23 3.11
C LEU A 52 9.84 -1.73 3.45
N GLN A 53 11.06 -2.25 3.26
CA GLN A 53 11.36 -3.66 3.49
C GLN A 53 11.17 -4.10 4.94
N ASP A 54 11.38 -3.18 5.89
CA ASP A 54 11.16 -3.39 7.33
C ASP A 54 9.67 -3.38 7.74
N GLY A 55 8.76 -3.09 6.78
CA GLY A 55 7.33 -2.96 7.01
C GLY A 55 6.89 -1.54 7.38
N THR A 56 7.77 -0.55 7.42
CA THR A 56 7.35 0.84 7.65
C THR A 56 6.49 1.33 6.48
N PRO A 57 5.23 1.79 6.70
CA PRO A 57 4.43 2.38 5.62
C PRO A 57 5.09 3.63 5.06
N ILE A 58 5.17 3.74 3.73
CA ILE A 58 5.74 4.90 3.04
C ILE A 58 4.80 6.09 3.16
N VAL A 59 3.52 5.87 2.86
CA VAL A 59 2.44 6.84 3.10
C VAL A 59 1.43 6.17 4.02
N ARG A 60 1.20 6.81 5.16
CA ARG A 60 0.10 6.49 6.06
C ARG A 60 -1.13 7.28 5.62
N ASP A 61 -2.29 6.77 5.97
CA ASP A 61 -3.59 7.35 5.66
C ASP A 61 -4.07 7.17 4.22
N ARG A 62 -5.05 6.28 4.14
CA ARG A 62 -6.09 6.18 3.10
C ARG A 62 -5.59 6.44 1.66
N LEU A 63 -4.68 5.65 1.12
CA LEU A 63 -4.34 5.74 -0.30
C LEU A 63 -5.56 5.52 -1.20
N TRP A 64 -5.77 6.42 -2.15
CA TRP A 64 -6.83 6.31 -3.16
C TRP A 64 -6.34 5.57 -4.39
N SER A 65 -5.16 5.93 -4.92
CA SER A 65 -4.56 5.24 -6.05
C SER A 65 -3.06 5.40 -6.06
N ILE A 66 -2.37 4.39 -6.59
CA ILE A 66 -0.93 4.44 -6.81
C ILE A 66 -0.62 3.95 -8.22
N LYS A 67 0.44 4.52 -8.78
CA LYS A 67 1.18 4.04 -9.92
C LYS A 67 2.54 3.60 -9.43
N VAL A 68 2.96 2.42 -9.88
CA VAL A 68 4.24 1.82 -9.50
C VAL A 68 5.04 1.66 -10.78
N THR A 69 6.27 2.16 -10.76
CA THR A 69 7.26 1.95 -11.83
C THR A 69 8.45 1.19 -11.26
N SER A 70 9.41 0.84 -12.12
CA SER A 70 10.66 0.19 -11.73
C SER A 70 11.50 1.00 -10.73
N THR A 71 11.28 2.31 -10.63
CA THR A 71 12.01 3.19 -9.71
C THR A 71 11.13 3.87 -8.69
N THR A 72 9.90 4.26 -9.07
CA THR A 72 9.12 5.27 -8.34
C THR A 72 7.71 4.77 -8.02
N ILE A 73 7.15 5.21 -6.90
CA ILE A 73 5.73 5.07 -6.58
C ILE A 73 5.15 6.48 -6.52
N TYR A 74 4.07 6.75 -7.25
CA TYR A 74 3.40 8.04 -7.17
C TYR A 74 1.90 7.87 -7.26
N GLY A 75 1.13 8.80 -6.71
CA GLY A 75 -0.32 8.66 -6.67
C GLY A 75 -1.02 9.65 -5.77
N LEU A 76 -2.19 9.24 -5.30
CA LEU A 76 -3.11 10.06 -4.53
C LEU A 76 -3.37 9.41 -3.16
N SER A 77 -3.20 10.17 -2.08
CA SER A 77 -3.85 9.86 -0.80
C SER A 77 -5.30 10.39 -0.79
N MET A 78 -6.21 9.75 -0.07
CA MET A 78 -7.62 10.15 0.02
C MET A 78 -7.73 11.45 0.81
N ALA A 79 -8.43 12.41 0.22
CA ALA A 79 -8.87 13.62 0.89
C ALA A 79 -10.09 13.34 1.80
N ARG A 80 -10.28 14.17 2.83
CA ARG A 80 -11.65 14.63 3.17
C ARG A 80 -12.08 15.57 2.04
N ALA A 81 -13.27 15.39 1.48
CA ALA A 81 -13.75 16.09 0.28
C ALA A 81 -13.36 17.60 0.25
N GLY A 82 -12.67 18.05 -0.81
CA GLY A 82 -12.52 19.48 -1.10
C GLY A 82 -11.16 20.02 -1.58
N VAL A 83 -10.04 19.28 -1.48
CA VAL A 83 -8.71 19.81 -1.87
C VAL A 83 -7.90 18.75 -2.62
N ALA A 84 -7.60 18.99 -3.90
CA ALA A 84 -7.03 17.97 -4.81
C ALA A 84 -5.49 17.96 -4.88
N HIS A 85 -4.83 19.06 -4.54
CA HIS A 85 -3.36 19.20 -4.60
C HIS A 85 -2.65 18.76 -3.32
N ASP A 86 -3.37 18.72 -2.19
CA ASP A 86 -2.79 18.44 -0.86
C ASP A 86 -2.26 17.02 -0.65
N TYR A 87 -2.39 16.14 -1.65
CA TYR A 87 -2.35 14.70 -1.45
C TYR A 87 -1.68 13.93 -2.60
N ARG A 88 -1.04 14.64 -3.53
CA ARG A 88 -0.16 13.99 -4.50
C ARG A 88 1.18 13.72 -3.84
N PHE A 89 1.65 12.50 -4.00
CA PHE A 89 2.95 12.09 -3.48
C PHE A 89 3.73 11.33 -4.53
N ALA A 90 5.05 11.38 -4.38
CA ALA A 90 5.98 10.51 -5.06
C ALA A 90 6.95 9.94 -4.02
N TRP A 91 7.38 8.69 -4.20
CA TRP A 91 8.40 8.06 -3.40
C TRP A 91 9.39 7.36 -4.31
N ARG A 92 10.67 7.52 -3.98
CA ARG A 92 11.78 6.81 -4.60
C ARG A 92 12.79 6.41 -3.54
N SER A 93 13.46 5.27 -3.70
CA SER A 93 14.34 4.71 -2.67
C SER A 93 15.55 5.58 -2.32
N ASP A 94 16.07 6.37 -3.27
CA ASP A 94 17.21 7.29 -3.11
C ASP A 94 16.81 8.68 -2.59
N VAL A 95 15.55 9.10 -2.78
CA VAL A 95 15.06 10.44 -2.42
C VAL A 95 14.18 10.42 -1.16
N GLY A 96 13.43 9.35 -0.94
CA GLY A 96 12.39 9.27 0.08
C GLY A 96 11.02 9.75 -0.43
N LEU A 97 10.14 10.04 0.52
CA LEU A 97 8.78 10.54 0.24
C LEU A 97 8.82 12.03 -0.07
N VAL A 98 8.15 12.43 -1.14
CA VAL A 98 7.95 13.82 -1.54
C VAL A 98 6.46 14.07 -1.70
N LEU A 99 5.95 15.10 -1.02
CA LEU A 99 4.59 15.59 -1.17
C LEU A 99 4.58 16.79 -2.12
N GLU A 100 3.67 16.82 -3.09
CA GLU A 100 3.57 17.91 -4.08
C GLU A 100 3.37 19.27 -3.41
N THR A 101 2.65 19.33 -2.28
CA THR A 101 2.44 20.58 -1.52
C THR A 101 3.68 21.12 -0.85
N GLU A 102 4.57 20.23 -0.40
CA GLU A 102 5.80 20.62 0.30
C GLU A 102 6.92 20.91 -0.69
N ASN A 103 6.97 20.17 -1.81
CA ASN A 103 7.99 20.32 -2.83
C ASN A 103 7.44 19.97 -4.24
N PRO A 104 6.76 20.93 -4.90
CA PRO A 104 6.18 20.71 -6.22
C PRO A 104 7.22 20.32 -7.28
N ASP A 105 8.36 21.02 -7.30
CA ASP A 105 9.42 20.79 -8.28
C ASP A 105 10.05 19.40 -8.11
N GLY A 106 10.24 18.97 -6.86
CA GLY A 106 10.72 17.64 -6.52
C GLY A 106 9.74 16.55 -6.95
N TYR A 107 8.44 16.78 -6.74
CA TYR A 107 7.39 15.87 -7.17
C TYR A 107 7.35 15.72 -8.70
N GLU A 108 7.26 16.83 -9.43
CA GLU A 108 7.19 16.83 -10.91
C GLU A 108 8.42 16.14 -11.52
N ARG A 109 9.61 16.42 -10.97
CA ARG A 109 10.85 15.75 -11.39
C ARG A 109 10.78 14.24 -11.18
N LEU A 110 10.34 13.78 -10.00
CA LEU A 110 10.23 12.35 -9.72
C LEU A 110 9.22 11.65 -10.65
N VAL A 111 8.09 12.30 -10.93
CA VAL A 111 7.07 11.75 -11.84
C VAL A 111 7.59 11.69 -13.27
N ALA A 112 8.30 12.72 -13.74
CA ALA A 112 8.89 12.74 -15.08
C ALA A 112 9.99 11.66 -15.24
N GLU A 113 10.76 11.40 -14.20
CA GLU A 113 11.82 10.38 -14.17
C GLU A 113 11.30 8.95 -13.97
N ALA A 114 10.04 8.78 -13.52
CA ALA A 114 9.49 7.48 -13.13
C ALA A 114 9.36 6.49 -14.30
N GLY A 115 9.19 7.00 -15.54
CA GLY A 115 8.92 6.18 -16.72
C GLY A 115 7.50 5.60 -16.75
N HIS A 116 7.31 4.53 -17.53
CA HIS A 116 6.03 3.86 -17.67
C HIS A 116 5.62 3.12 -16.39
N ALA A 117 4.31 3.07 -16.13
CA ALA A 117 3.77 2.26 -15.06
C ALA A 117 3.97 0.77 -15.37
N ASN A 118 4.33 0.00 -14.35
CA ASN A 118 4.53 -1.42 -14.48
C ASN A 118 3.18 -2.16 -14.69
N TRP A 119 3.28 -3.35 -15.28
CA TRP A 119 2.25 -4.40 -15.29
C TRP A 119 0.98 -4.11 -16.09
N ASP A 120 1.04 -3.13 -17.01
CA ASP A 120 -0.07 -2.64 -17.85
C ASP A 120 -1.34 -2.34 -17.04
N ILE A 121 -1.17 -1.99 -15.76
CA ILE A 121 -2.24 -1.46 -14.90
C ILE A 121 -2.39 0.03 -15.21
N GLU A 122 -2.33 0.36 -16.48
CA GLU A 122 -2.70 1.64 -17.03
C GLU A 122 -4.22 1.59 -17.21
N TYR A 123 -4.92 2.54 -16.57
CA TYR A 123 -6.02 3.31 -17.15
C TYR A 123 -6.96 3.89 -16.11
N ASN A 124 -6.97 3.38 -14.87
CA ASN A 124 -7.80 3.95 -13.82
C ASN A 124 -7.03 4.01 -12.52
N ASN A 125 -7.30 5.05 -11.72
CA ASN A 125 -6.88 5.16 -10.33
C ASN A 125 -7.36 3.93 -9.54
N ILE A 126 -6.62 2.81 -9.59
CA ILE A 126 -6.98 1.58 -8.88
C ILE A 126 -6.64 1.78 -7.41
N GLY A 127 -7.64 1.56 -6.55
CA GLY A 127 -7.46 1.48 -5.11
C GLY A 127 -6.34 0.53 -4.74
N THR A 128 -5.44 0.91 -3.84
CA THR A 128 -4.30 0.08 -3.43
C THR A 128 -4.70 -1.32 -3.01
N GLY A 129 -5.88 -1.49 -2.38
CA GLY A 129 -6.43 -2.80 -2.03
C GLY A 129 -6.85 -3.64 -3.24
N ALA A 130 -7.39 -3.02 -4.28
CA ALA A 130 -7.69 -3.71 -5.53
C ALA A 130 -6.40 -4.07 -6.28
N LEU A 131 -5.43 -3.17 -6.31
CA LEU A 131 -4.10 -3.43 -6.87
C LEU A 131 -3.44 -4.62 -6.16
N LEU A 132 -3.42 -4.63 -4.82
CA LEU A 132 -2.87 -5.74 -4.04
C LEU A 132 -3.52 -7.07 -4.43
N ASN A 133 -4.86 -7.12 -4.52
CA ASN A 133 -5.56 -8.34 -4.91
C ASN A 133 -5.17 -8.80 -6.33
N ILE A 134 -5.04 -7.87 -7.28
CA ILE A 134 -4.62 -8.17 -8.66
C ILE A 134 -3.20 -8.74 -8.66
N VAL A 135 -2.24 -8.09 -8.01
CA VAL A 135 -0.84 -8.55 -8.04
C VAL A 135 -0.65 -9.85 -7.27
N THR A 136 -1.40 -10.09 -6.18
CA THR A 136 -1.34 -11.36 -5.45
C THR A 136 -1.95 -12.54 -6.20
N SER A 137 -2.81 -12.31 -7.20
CA SER A 137 -3.45 -13.38 -7.98
C SER A 137 -2.64 -13.80 -9.21
N ARG A 138 -1.60 -13.04 -9.57
CA ARG A 138 -0.72 -13.37 -10.69
C ARG A 138 0.50 -14.15 -10.20
N SER A 139 0.96 -15.10 -11.01
CA SER A 139 2.06 -16.02 -10.67
C SER A 139 3.46 -15.44 -10.85
N ASP A 140 3.58 -14.28 -11.50
CA ASP A 140 4.83 -13.55 -11.79
C ASP A 140 5.32 -12.70 -10.60
N PHE A 141 4.51 -12.56 -9.55
CA PHE A 141 4.88 -11.79 -8.36
C PHE A 141 5.42 -12.66 -7.23
N ASP A 142 6.44 -12.14 -6.55
CA ASP A 142 6.91 -12.69 -5.29
C ASP A 142 5.93 -12.32 -4.17
N VAL A 143 4.98 -13.22 -3.92
CA VAL A 143 3.98 -13.10 -2.85
C VAL A 143 4.53 -13.74 -1.59
N GLY A 144 4.79 -12.91 -0.58
CA GLY A 144 5.39 -13.34 0.68
C GLY A 144 4.58 -12.91 1.91
N ARG A 145 5.22 -13.06 3.06
CA ARG A 145 4.77 -12.47 4.32
C ARG A 145 5.73 -11.34 4.72
N CYS A 146 5.20 -10.15 4.93
CA CYS A 146 5.99 -9.00 5.38
C CYS A 146 5.70 -8.68 6.85
N PRO A 147 6.61 -7.93 7.51
CA PRO A 147 6.29 -7.29 8.79
C PRO A 147 5.04 -6.42 8.65
N THR A 148 4.02 -6.70 9.46
CA THR A 148 2.76 -5.94 9.51
C THR A 148 2.38 -5.70 10.96
N THR A 149 1.95 -4.47 11.25
CA THR A 149 1.47 -4.09 12.58
C THR A 149 0.20 -4.88 12.92
N LEU A 150 0.07 -5.36 14.15
CA LEU A 150 -1.14 -6.07 14.55
C LEU A 150 -2.37 -5.14 14.56
N ILE A 151 -2.21 -3.93 15.12
CA ILE A 151 -3.30 -2.97 15.33
C ILE A 151 -2.81 -1.57 14.98
N THR A 152 -3.65 -0.76 14.32
CA THR A 152 -3.47 0.70 14.17
C THR A 152 -4.74 1.45 14.59
N TRP A 153 -4.59 2.73 14.98
CA TRP A 153 -5.65 3.62 15.46
C TRP A 153 -5.63 4.97 14.74
#